data_AF-A0A7X3D959-F1
#
_entry.id   AF-A0A7X3D959-F1
#
_cell.length_a   1.000
_cell.length_b   1.000
_cell.length_c   1.000
_cell.angle_alpha   90.00
_cell.angle_beta   90.00
_cell.angle_gamma   90.00
#
_symmetry.space_group_name_H-M   'P 1'
#
loop_
_entity.id
_entity.type
_entity.pdbx_description
1 polymer ?
#
loop_
_entity_poly.entity_id
_entity_poly.type
_entity_poly.pdbx_seq_one_letter_code
_entity_poly.pdbx_strand_id
1 'polypeptide(L)'
;MIDIPAGRELDELIATKLMGWEQGESWGSAYWVDSDGCIRFEIKKFKPSLYWEDMRLVVEEMHGRRGYDFTLEWYGNRYISWFGSMQSVGADTAPHAICLAALSALEGESE
;
A
#
# COMPACT_ATOMS: atom_id res chain seq x y z
N MET A 1 -8.97 2.11 13.90
CA MET A 1 -8.48 0.88 13.23
C MET A 1 -8.98 0.94 11.80
N ILE A 2 -8.06 1.00 10.83
CA ILE A 2 -8.42 1.07 9.41
C ILE A 2 -9.00 -0.28 9.00
N ASP A 3 -10.23 -0.26 8.48
CA ASP A 3 -10.93 -1.45 7.96
C ASP A 3 -11.46 -1.13 6.57
N ILE A 4 -10.56 -1.22 5.58
CA ILE A 4 -10.85 -0.97 4.17
C ILE A 4 -10.72 -2.30 3.44
N PRO A 5 -11.74 -2.75 2.68
CA PRO A 5 -11.63 -3.98 1.90
C PRO A 5 -10.50 -3.94 0.87
N ALA A 6 -9.93 -5.10 0.54
CA ALA A 6 -9.01 -5.21 -0.58
C ALA A 6 -9.67 -4.80 -1.90
N GLY A 7 -8.91 -4.15 -2.76
CA GLY A 7 -9.33 -3.69 -4.07
C GLY A 7 -9.18 -2.18 -4.23
N ARG A 8 -9.98 -1.64 -5.16
CA ARG A 8 -9.73 -0.35 -5.79
C ARG A 8 -9.50 0.80 -4.82
N GLU A 9 -10.34 0.96 -3.81
CA GLU A 9 -10.24 2.06 -2.85
C GLU A 9 -8.93 2.01 -2.05
N LEU A 10 -8.58 0.82 -1.55
CA LEU A 10 -7.32 0.62 -0.83
C LEU A 10 -6.11 0.83 -1.75
N ASP A 11 -6.17 0.30 -2.97
CA ASP A 11 -5.10 0.44 -3.96
C ASP A 11 -4.86 1.91 -4.35
N GLU A 12 -5.94 2.70 -4.53
CA GLU A 12 -5.88 4.14 -4.80
C GLU A 12 -5.30 4.93 -3.62
N LEU A 13 -5.65 4.58 -2.38
CA LEU A 13 -5.07 5.18 -1.18
C LEU A 13 -3.58 4.87 -1.05
N ILE A 14 -3.15 3.66 -1.37
CA ILE A 14 -1.73 3.29 -1.38
C ILE A 14 -0.98 4.10 -2.45
N ALA A 15 -1.51 4.17 -3.67
CA ALA A 15 -0.87 4.95 -4.74
C ALA A 15 -0.74 6.44 -4.35
N THR A 16 -1.79 7.03 -3.78
CA THR A 16 -1.81 8.47 -3.48
C THR A 16 -1.09 8.83 -2.20
N LYS A 17 -1.39 8.16 -1.07
CA LYS A 17 -0.85 8.52 0.25
C LYS A 17 0.56 7.94 0.49
N LEU A 18 0.80 6.70 0.10
CA LEU A 18 2.10 6.06 0.34
C LEU A 18 3.09 6.38 -0.78
N MET A 19 2.71 6.15 -2.03
CA MET A 19 3.63 6.32 -3.16
C MET A 19 3.77 7.79 -3.60
N GLY A 20 2.84 8.66 -3.19
CA GLY A 20 2.81 10.05 -3.63
C GLY A 20 2.50 10.18 -5.11
N TRP A 21 1.80 9.22 -5.71
CA TRP A 21 1.43 9.25 -7.11
C TRP A 21 0.12 10.00 -7.33
N GLU A 22 0.07 10.73 -8.44
CA GLU A 22 -1.12 11.45 -8.89
C GLU A 22 -1.74 10.77 -10.11
N GLN A 23 -3.04 11.04 -10.34
CA GLN A 23 -3.72 10.56 -11.54
C GLN A 23 -3.41 11.49 -12.71
N GLY A 24 -2.85 10.93 -13.78
CA GLY A 24 -2.68 11.59 -15.07
C GLY A 24 -3.48 10.90 -16.15
N GLU A 25 -3.74 11.61 -17.24
CA GLU A 25 -4.35 11.05 -18.45
C GLU A 25 -3.37 11.14 -19.62
N SER A 26 -3.25 10.05 -20.38
CA SER A 26 -2.46 10.00 -21.60
C SER A 26 -3.10 9.04 -22.59
N TRP A 27 -3.23 9.44 -23.86
CA TRP A 27 -3.74 8.57 -24.93
C TRP A 27 -5.07 7.86 -24.61
N GLY A 28 -5.96 8.49 -23.84
CA GLY A 28 -7.27 7.95 -23.46
C GLY A 28 -7.24 6.89 -22.34
N SER A 29 -6.10 6.73 -21.66
CA SER A 29 -5.94 5.87 -20.48
C SER A 29 -5.50 6.69 -19.27
N ALA A 30 -5.93 6.25 -18.08
CA ALA A 30 -5.56 6.89 -16.81
C ALA A 30 -4.35 6.16 -16.19
N TYR A 31 -3.39 6.95 -15.71
CA TYR A 31 -2.12 6.48 -15.18
C TYR A 31 -1.82 7.07 -13.80
N TRP A 32 -1.05 6.34 -13.01
CA TRP A 32 -0.33 6.86 -11.88
C TRP A 32 0.98 7.50 -12.34
N VAL A 33 1.23 8.71 -11.88
CA VAL A 33 2.39 9.52 -12.23
C VAL A 33 3.11 9.93 -10.95
N ASP A 34 4.44 9.84 -10.92
CA ASP A 34 5.24 10.32 -9.79
C ASP A 34 5.46 11.85 -9.84
N SER A 35 6.10 12.40 -8.82
CA SER A 35 6.35 13.85 -8.69
C SER A 35 7.19 14.45 -9.83
N ASP A 36 7.95 13.62 -10.56
CA ASP A 36 8.77 14.05 -11.70
C ASP A 36 7.97 14.00 -13.03
N GLY A 37 6.68 13.67 -12.97
CA GLY A 37 5.84 13.54 -14.15
C GLY A 37 6.03 12.21 -14.89
N CYS A 38 6.73 11.24 -14.29
CA CYS A 38 6.99 9.95 -14.93
C CYS A 38 5.82 8.98 -14.68
N ILE A 39 5.31 8.38 -15.76
CA ILE A 39 4.26 7.35 -15.69
C ILE A 39 4.83 6.12 -14.99
N ARG A 40 4.13 5.66 -13.95
CA ARG A 40 4.48 4.47 -13.17
C ARG A 40 3.64 3.27 -13.60
N PHE A 41 2.33 3.41 -13.54
CA PHE A 41 1.38 2.34 -13.82
C PHE A 41 0.14 2.89 -14.52
N GLU A 42 -0.51 2.07 -15.33
CA GLU A 42 -1.92 2.31 -15.64
C GLU A 42 -2.73 2.08 -14.37
N ILE A 43 -3.70 2.94 -14.06
CA ILE A 43 -4.44 2.89 -12.77
C ILE A 43 -5.06 1.50 -12.53
N LYS A 44 -5.56 0.85 -13.58
CA LYS A 44 -6.20 -0.47 -13.49
C LYS A 44 -5.24 -1.63 -13.22
N LYS A 45 -3.93 -1.39 -13.31
CA LYS A 45 -2.89 -2.44 -13.21
C LYS A 45 -2.19 -2.49 -11.87
N PHE A 46 -2.13 -1.38 -11.13
CA PHE A 46 -1.54 -1.38 -9.79
C PHE A 46 -2.58 -1.83 -8.76
N LYS A 47 -2.43 -3.07 -8.26
CA LYS A 47 -3.37 -3.73 -7.33
C LYS A 47 -2.64 -4.34 -6.12
N PRO A 48 -1.95 -3.52 -5.32
CA PRO A 48 -1.11 -3.99 -4.22
C PRO A 48 -1.87 -4.73 -3.12
N SER A 49 -3.16 -4.49 -2.93
CA SER A 49 -3.94 -5.23 -1.93
C SER A 49 -4.37 -6.63 -2.36
N LEU A 50 -4.14 -6.99 -3.64
CA LEU A 50 -4.57 -8.26 -4.22
C LEU A 50 -3.40 -9.10 -4.75
N TYR A 51 -2.36 -8.49 -5.30
CA TYR A 51 -1.25 -9.18 -5.96
C TYR A 51 0.08 -8.99 -5.23
N TRP A 52 0.86 -10.06 -5.19
CA TRP A 52 2.12 -10.12 -4.44
C TRP A 52 3.19 -9.21 -5.04
N GLU A 53 3.24 -9.14 -6.37
CA GLU A 53 4.20 -8.34 -7.13
C GLU A 53 4.02 -6.85 -6.86
N ASP A 54 2.78 -6.37 -6.83
CA ASP A 54 2.45 -4.98 -6.55
C ASP A 54 2.60 -4.65 -5.06
N MET A 55 2.20 -5.58 -4.18
CA MET A 55 2.40 -5.44 -2.74
C MET A 55 3.87 -5.24 -2.39
N ARG A 56 4.78 -5.93 -3.07
CA ARG A 56 6.22 -5.80 -2.80
C ARG A 56 6.69 -4.35 -2.87
N LEU A 57 6.12 -3.53 -3.78
CA LEU A 57 6.43 -2.10 -3.87
C LEU A 57 6.05 -1.34 -2.60
N VAL A 58 4.96 -1.73 -1.92
CA VAL A 58 4.54 -1.16 -0.63
C VAL A 58 5.61 -1.42 0.44
N VAL A 59 6.11 -2.66 0.51
CA VAL A 59 7.16 -3.03 1.46
C VAL A 59 8.46 -2.30 1.13
N GLU A 60 8.86 -2.24 -0.14
CA GLU A 60 10.06 -1.52 -0.57
C GLU A 60 9.98 -0.02 -0.26
N GLU A 61 8.82 0.61 -0.43
CA GLU A 61 8.62 2.02 -0.08
C GLU A 61 8.70 2.23 1.44
N MET A 62 7.94 1.45 2.23
CA MET A 62 7.89 1.59 3.68
C MET A 62 9.23 1.24 4.35
N HIS A 63 9.80 0.08 4.04
CA HIS A 63 11.03 -0.38 4.68
C HIS A 63 12.26 0.28 4.05
N GLY A 64 12.34 0.28 2.72
CA GLY A 64 13.53 0.72 2.01
C GLY A 64 13.69 2.23 1.95
N ARG A 65 12.60 2.99 1.71
CA ARG A 65 12.68 4.46 1.57
C ARG A 65 12.34 5.20 2.84
N ARG A 66 11.31 4.76 3.56
CA ARG A 66 10.85 5.42 4.79
C ARG A 66 11.49 4.86 6.06
N GLY A 67 12.20 3.73 5.98
CA GLY A 67 13.00 3.18 7.07
C GLY A 67 12.20 2.46 8.17
N TYR A 68 10.95 2.07 7.89
CA TYR A 68 10.16 1.31 8.84
C TYR A 68 10.63 -0.15 8.94
N ASP A 69 10.72 -0.68 10.15
CA ASP A 69 10.85 -2.12 10.34
C ASP A 69 9.56 -2.82 9.92
N PHE A 70 9.66 -3.87 9.10
CA PHE A 70 8.50 -4.59 8.59
C PHE A 70 8.39 -5.97 9.22
N THR A 71 7.19 -6.31 9.68
CA THR A 71 6.86 -7.67 10.10
C THR A 71 5.53 -8.13 9.51
N LEU A 72 5.50 -9.41 9.12
CA LEU A 72 4.32 -10.14 8.70
C LEU A 72 4.31 -11.50 9.39
N GLU A 73 3.19 -11.83 10.02
CA GLU A 73 2.97 -13.10 10.69
C GLU A 73 1.67 -13.75 10.24
N TRP A 74 1.63 -15.08 10.26
CA TRP A 74 0.46 -15.88 9.92
C TRP A 74 -0.05 -16.63 11.16
N TYR A 75 -1.31 -16.38 11.54
CA TYR A 75 -1.97 -16.97 12.71
C TYR A 75 -3.02 -18.02 12.32
N GLY A 76 -2.73 -18.84 11.30
CA GLY A 76 -3.57 -19.98 10.91
C GLY A 76 -4.84 -19.65 10.13
N ASN A 77 -5.45 -18.48 10.38
CA ASN A 77 -6.61 -17.98 9.63
C ASN A 77 -6.50 -16.51 9.21
N ARG A 78 -5.51 -15.77 9.70
CA ARG A 78 -5.34 -14.34 9.43
C ARG A 78 -3.86 -13.97 9.37
N TYR A 79 -3.52 -13.10 8.43
CA TYR A 79 -2.24 -12.41 8.40
C TYR A 79 -2.29 -11.21 9.31
N ILE A 80 -1.22 -10.98 10.07
CA ILE A 80 -1.04 -9.81 10.91
C ILE A 80 0.24 -9.12 10.44
N SER A 81 0.14 -7.82 10.14
CA SER A 81 1.22 -7.02 9.60
C SER A 81 1.36 -5.70 10.36
N TRP A 82 2.58 -5.20 10.46
CA TRP A 82 2.86 -3.87 10.99
C TRP A 82 4.16 -3.31 10.42
N PHE A 83 4.26 -1.99 10.45
CA PHE A 83 5.46 -1.22 10.12
C PHE A 83 5.86 -0.38 11.34
N GLY A 84 7.07 -0.56 11.85
CA GLY A 84 7.59 0.08 13.06
C GLY A 84 7.02 -0.49 14.37
N SER A 85 6.94 0.33 15.42
CA SER A 85 6.41 -0.09 16.73
C SER A 85 4.90 0.13 16.90
N MET A 86 4.18 0.38 15.80
CA MET A 86 2.77 0.77 15.81
C MET A 86 1.80 -0.41 15.79
N GLN A 87 0.51 -0.08 15.95
CA GLN A 87 -0.61 -1.02 15.94
C GLN A 87 -0.52 -2.01 14.76
N SER A 88 -0.63 -3.29 15.08
CA SER A 88 -0.75 -4.35 14.09
C SER A 88 -2.14 -4.38 13.48
N VAL A 89 -2.20 -4.56 12.16
CA VAL A 89 -3.45 -4.76 11.42
C VAL A 89 -3.47 -6.14 10.81
N GLY A 90 -4.65 -6.73 10.65
CA GLY A 90 -4.76 -8.05 10.05
C GLY A 90 -5.78 -8.15 8.94
N ALA A 91 -5.58 -9.12 8.05
CA ALA A 91 -6.50 -9.47 6.98
C ALA A 91 -6.37 -10.95 6.59
N ASP A 92 -7.30 -11.44 5.77
CA ASP A 92 -7.32 -12.84 5.33
C ASP A 92 -6.20 -13.15 4.33
N THR A 93 -5.64 -12.13 3.68
CA THR A 93 -4.52 -12.26 2.74
C THR A 93 -3.35 -11.36 3.17
N ALA A 94 -2.13 -11.82 2.87
CA ALA A 94 -0.93 -11.04 3.17
C ALA A 94 -0.90 -9.69 2.45
N PRO A 95 -1.21 -9.58 1.13
CA PRO A 95 -1.23 -8.29 0.44
C PRO A 95 -2.17 -7.26 1.08
N HIS A 96 -3.36 -7.71 1.47
CA HIS A 96 -4.33 -6.84 2.13
C HIS A 96 -3.84 -6.36 3.50
N ALA A 97 -3.32 -7.28 4.33
CA ALA A 97 -2.80 -6.93 5.66
C ALA A 97 -1.66 -5.91 5.59
N ILE A 98 -0.76 -6.08 4.61
CA ILE A 98 0.40 -5.20 4.40
C ILE A 98 -0.04 -3.80 3.97
N CYS A 99 -0.97 -3.69 3.01
CA CYS A 99 -1.50 -2.38 2.59
C CYS A 99 -2.19 -1.64 3.76
N LEU A 100 -3.00 -2.34 4.56
CA LEU A 100 -3.63 -1.73 5.73
C LEU A 100 -2.61 -1.27 6.77
N ALA A 101 -1.60 -2.10 7.06
CA ALA A 101 -0.53 -1.76 7.97
C ALA A 101 0.27 -0.54 7.51
N ALA A 102 0.54 -0.43 6.21
CA ALA A 102 1.25 0.71 5.64
C ALA A 102 0.48 2.02 5.84
N LEU A 103 -0.83 2.04 5.51
CA LEU A 103 -1.66 3.22 5.74
C LEU A 103 -1.78 3.56 7.23
N SER A 104 -1.93 2.55 8.09
CA SER A 104 -2.03 2.76 9.53
C SER A 104 -0.76 3.39 10.11
N ALA A 105 0.42 3.01 9.60
CA ALA A 105 1.68 3.62 10.02
C ALA A 105 1.79 5.08 9.57
N LEU A 106 1.33 5.43 8.36
CA LEU A 106 1.33 6.81 7.87
C LEU A 106 0.37 7.73 8.64
N GLU A 107 -0.81 7.23 9.03
CA GLU A 107 -1.77 8.01 9.81
C GLU A 107 -1.24 8.34 11.21
N GLY A 108 -0.49 7.42 11.82
CA GLY A 108 0.13 7.64 13.12
C GLY A 108 1.32 8.62 13.12
N GLU A 109 1.91 8.96 11.97
CA GLU A 109 2.91 10.05 11.87
C GLU A 109 2.28 11.45 11.93
N SER A 110 0.96 11.55 11.72
CA SER A 110 0.24 12.83 11.63
C SER A 110 -0.28 13.34 12.99
N GLU A 111 0.01 12.63 14.08
CA GLU A 111 -0.39 12.96 15.47
C GLU A 111 0.76 13.60 16.29
#